data_AF-W2TM86-F1
#
_entry.id   AF-W2TM86-F1
#
_cell.length_a   1.000
_cell.length_b   1.000
_cell.length_c   1.000
_cell.angle_alpha   90.00
_cell.angle_beta   90.00
_cell.angle_gamma   90.00
#
_symmetry.space_group_name_H-M   'P 1'
#
loop_
_entity.id
_entity.type
_entity.pdbx_description
1 polymer ?
#
loop_
_entity_poly.entity_id
_entity_poly.type
_entity_poly.pdbx_seq_one_letter_code
_entity_poly.pdbx_strand_id
1 'polypeptide(L)' 'VTRTEAEELARVLNIPYVECSAKLRLNVDQAFHGVVRLVRKFQHDERTAPEDRRIESPAKGKKKKNCRIQ' A
#
# COMPACT_ATOMS: atom_id res chain seq x y z
N VAL A 1 -5.36 17.61 15.23
CA VAL A 1 -5.39 16.13 15.34
C VAL A 1 -4.31 15.72 16.31
N THR A 2 -4.65 14.93 17.32
CA THR A 2 -3.63 14.34 18.21
C THR A 2 -3.21 12.98 17.67
N ARG A 3 -2.00 12.53 18.03
CA ARG A 3 -1.52 11.20 17.62
C ARG A 3 -2.44 10.09 18.13
N THR A 4 -2.88 10.18 19.39
CA THR A 4 -3.75 9.18 20.03
C THR A 4 -5.09 9.04 19.30
N GLU A 5 -5.73 10.16 18.95
CA GLU A 5 -6.99 10.19 18.20
C GLU A 5 -6.85 9.50 16.83
N ALA A 6 -5.74 9.74 16.12
CA ALA A 6 -5.47 9.10 14.84
C ALA A 6 -5.22 7.58 14.98
N GLU A 7 -4.49 7.15 16.02
CA GLU A 7 -4.24 5.74 16.30
C GLU A 7 -5.53 5.01 16.72
N GLU A 8 -6.38 5.62 17.52
CA GLU A 8 -7.68 5.06 17.91
C GLU A 8 -8.60 4.88 16.71
N LEU A 9 -8.72 5.91 15.85
CA LEU A 9 -9.51 5.83 14.64
C LEU A 9 -9.02 4.70 13.71
N ALA A 10 -7.70 4.56 13.56
CA ALA A 10 -7.10 3.51 12.76
C ALA A 10 -7.41 2.10 13.31
N ARG A 11 -7.42 1.92 14.64
CA ARG A 11 -7.84 0.67 15.28
C ARG A 11 -9.30 0.36 15.03
N VAL A 12 -10.19 1.35 15.16
CA VAL A 12 -11.63 1.18 14.91
C VAL A 12 -11.88 0.77 13.45
N LEU A 13 -11.17 1.38 12.51
CA LEU A 13 -11.28 1.08 11.08
C LEU A 13 -10.52 -0.19 10.66
N ASN A 14 -9.71 -0.78 11.53
CA ASN A 14 -8.78 -1.87 11.22
C ASN A 14 -7.83 -1.55 10.06
N ILE A 15 -7.35 -0.31 9.98
CA ILE A 15 -6.42 0.15 8.94
C ILE A 15 -5.07 0.49 9.59
N PRO A 16 -3.93 0.15 8.95
CA PRO A 16 -2.62 0.57 9.45
C PRO A 16 -2.44 2.09 9.40
N TYR A 17 -1.96 2.67 10.50
CA TYR A 17 -1.62 4.09 10.61
C TYR A 17 -0.10 4.30 10.61
N VAL A 18 0.33 5.39 9.97
CA VAL A 18 1.72 5.85 10.00
C VAL A 18 1.75 7.37 10.08
N GLU A 19 2.39 7.91 11.12
CA GLU A 19 2.64 9.34 11.21
C GLU A 19 3.77 9.72 10.24
N CYS A 20 3.59 10.77 9.44
CA CYS A 20 4.60 11.21 8.48
C CYS A 20 4.66 12.74 8.38
N SER A 21 5.82 13.25 7.99
CA SER A 21 6.02 14.68 7.69
C SER A 21 6.68 14.82 6.33
N ALA A 22 5.90 15.29 5.34
CA ALA A 22 6.40 15.53 4.00
C ALA A 22 7.50 16.60 3.98
N LYS A 23 7.34 17.65 4.79
CA LYS A 23 8.31 18.76 4.90
C LYS A 23 9.66 18.30 5.45
N LEU A 24 9.65 17.41 6.45
CA LEU A 24 10.86 16.88 7.07
C LEU A 24 11.34 15.57 6.43
N ARG A 25 10.64 15.10 5.38
CA ARG A 25 10.90 13.82 4.72
C ARG A 25 10.88 12.62 5.70
N LEU A 26 10.07 12.70 6.76
CA LEU A 26 9.95 11.67 7.78
C LEU A 26 8.85 10.67 7.42
N ASN A 27 9.18 9.38 7.49
CA ASN A 27 8.27 8.24 7.26
C ASN A 27 7.56 8.22 5.90
N VAL A 28 7.96 9.08 4.96
CA VAL A 28 7.38 9.15 3.60
C VAL A 28 7.62 7.83 2.88
N ASP A 29 8.88 7.37 2.81
CA ASP A 29 9.22 6.11 2.15
C ASP A 29 8.57 4.90 2.83
N GLN A 30 8.48 4.91 4.16
CA GLN A 30 7.82 3.86 4.92
C GLN A 30 6.33 3.76 4.58
N ALA A 31 5.63 4.90 4.48
CA ALA A 31 4.22 4.94 4.12
C ALA A 31 3.98 4.34 2.72
N PHE A 32 4.79 4.73 1.73
CA PHE A 32 4.71 4.17 0.37
C PHE A 32 4.99 2.67 0.36
N HIS A 33 6.04 2.22 1.05
CA HIS A 33 6.36 0.80 1.13
C HIS A 33 5.28 -0.02 1.82
N GLY A 34 4.61 0.53 2.84
CA GLY A 34 3.48 -0.13 3.52
C GLY A 34 2.36 -0.47 2.55
N VAL A 35 1.95 0.50 1.72
CA VAL A 35 0.89 0.31 0.71
C VAL A 35 1.30 -0.74 -0.32
N VAL A 36 2.52 -0.65 -0.87
CA VAL A 36 2.99 -1.60 -1.89
C VAL A 36 3.06 -3.03 -1.34
N ARG A 37 3.51 -3.21 -0.09
CA ARG A 37 3.54 -4.53 0.56
C ARG A 37 2.13 -5.08 0.75
N LEU A 38 1.17 -4.25 1.16
CA LEU A 38 -0.21 -4.66 1.33
C LEU A 38 -0.83 -5.13 0.01
N VAL A 39 -0.64 -4.37 -1.07
CA VAL A 39 -1.12 -4.74 -2.42
C VAL A 39 -0.48 -6.05 -2.90
N ARG A 40 0.84 -6.22 -2.72
CA ARG A 40 1.53 -7.45 -3.12
C ARG A 40 1.09 -8.66 -2.31
N LYS A 41 0.86 -8.50 -1.00
CA LYS A 41 0.33 -9.55 -0.14
C LYS A 41 -1.07 -9.96 -0.61
N PHE A 42 -1.95 -8.99 -0.83
CA PHE A 42 -3.29 -9.24 -1.36
C PHE A 42 -3.25 -10.01 -2.69
N GLN A 43 -2.40 -9.58 -3.65
CA GLN A 43 -2.24 -10.28 -4.93
C GLN A 43 -1.68 -11.70 -4.79
N HIS A 44 -0.78 -11.92 -3.82
CA HIS A 44 -0.23 -13.25 -3.54
C HIS A 44 -1.32 -14.16 -2.99
N ASP A 45 -2.04 -13.70 -1.97
CA ASP A 45 -3.11 -14.44 -1.30
C ASP A 45 -4.22 -14.81 -2.31
N GLU A 46 -4.65 -13.87 -3.16
CA GLU A 46 -5.62 -14.09 -4.24
C GLU A 46 -5.14 -15.10 -5.30
N ARG A 47 -3.84 -15.12 -5.62
CA ARG A 47 -3.27 -16.09 -6.59
C ARG A 47 -3.16 -17.50 -5.99
N THR A 48 -3.02 -17.61 -4.66
CA THR A 48 -2.98 -18.89 -3.95
C THR A 48 -4.36 -19.41 -3.55
N ALA A 49 -5.40 -18.58 -3.67
CA ALA A 49 -6.77 -19.00 -3.43
C ALA A 49 -7.25 -19.95 -4.55
N PRO A 50 -8.00 -21.03 -4.22
CA PRO A 50 -8.65 -21.86 -5.23
C PRO A 50 -9.64 -21.02 -6.06
N GLU A 51 -9.68 -21.30 -7.37
CA GLU A 51 -10.38 -20.60 -8.48
C GLU A 51 -11.88 -20.33 -8.27
N ASP A 52 -12.30 -19.53 -7.29
CA ASP A 52 -13.73 -19.15 -7.14
C ASP A 52 -13.97 -17.65 -6.90
N ARG A 53 -12.91 -16.83 -6.91
CA ARG A 53 -13.04 -15.35 -6.75
C ARG A 53 -12.20 -14.57 -7.74
N ARG A 54 -12.24 -14.98 -9.00
CA ARG A 54 -11.51 -14.31 -10.08
C ARG A 54 -12.09 -12.92 -10.36
N ILE A 55 -11.67 -11.91 -9.60
CA ILE A 55 -11.79 -10.51 -10.04
C ILE A 55 -10.69 -10.31 -11.08
N GLU A 56 -11.09 -10.30 -12.35
CA GLU A 56 -10.19 -10.07 -13.49
C GLU A 56 -9.42 -8.76 -13.29
N SER A 57 -8.12 -8.88 -12.98
CA SER A 57 -7.18 -7.76 -13.04
C SER A 57 -6.41 -7.83 -14.36
N PRO A 58 -6.30 -6.72 -15.12
CA PRO A 58 -5.62 -6.73 -16.42
C PRO A 58 -4.10 -6.66 -16.20
N ALA A 59 -3.51 -7.79 -15.78
CA ALA A 59 -2.07 -7.90 -15.59
C ALA A 59 -1.41 -8.57 -16.81
N LYS A 60 -1.16 -7.79 -17.87
CA LYS A 60 -0.03 -7.98 -18.81
C LYS A 60 0.11 -6.78 -19.75
N GLY A 61 1.00 -5.84 -19.41
CA GLY A 61 1.27 -4.66 -20.24
C GLY A 61 2.63 -3.99 -20.00
N LYS A 62 3.67 -4.61 -20.58
CA LYS A 62 4.99 -4.06 -20.99
C LYS A 62 5.83 -3.21 -20.01
N LYS A 63 7.05 -3.71 -19.72
CA LYS A 63 8.16 -2.98 -19.08
C LYS A 63 8.41 -1.65 -19.81
N LYS A 64 8.11 -0.49 -19.18
CA LYS A 64 8.62 0.80 -19.65
C LYS A 64 10.12 0.86 -19.39
N LYS A 65 10.92 0.85 -20.46
CA LYS A 65 12.35 1.16 -20.39
C LYS A 65 12.49 2.68 -20.41
N ASN A 66 13.20 3.21 -19.42
CA ASN A 66 13.66 4.59 -19.25
C ASN A 66 12.63 5.59 -18.70
N CYS A 67 12.66 5.81 -17.38
CA CYS A 67 12.16 7.04 -16.75
C CYS A 67 13.38 7.71 -16.09
N ARG A 68 13.98 8.68 -16.78
CA ARG A 68 15.04 9.52 -16.23
C ARG A 68 14.36 10.77 -15.67
N ILE A 69 14.35 10.89 -14.35
CA ILE A 69 13.98 12.13 -13.68
C ILE A 69 15.23 13.03 -13.80
N GLN A 70 15.16 14.06 -14.63
CA GLN A 70 16.10 15.18 -14.61
C GLN A 70 15.50 16.30 -13.79
#